data_AF-M0GAP0-F1
#
_entry.id   AF-M0GAP0-F1
#
_cell.length_a   1.000
_cell.length_b   1.000
_cell.length_c   1.000
_cell.angle_alpha   90.00
_cell.angle_beta   90.00
_cell.angle_gamma   90.00
#
_symmetry.space_group_name_H-M   'P 1'
#
loop_
_entity.id
_entity.type
_entity.pdbx_description
1 polymer ?
#
loop_
_entity_poly.entity_id
_entity_poly.type
_entity_poly.pdbx_seq_one_letter_code
_entity_poly.pdbx_strand_id
1 'polypeptide(L)'
;MPPDRGEQIDAVLTDIDEEDLQTFVRDELSRDSGMLGRFLARFGTGPGKSHTEYNQDVNDLFEKHTDRYPVVVEAIDFSQFTDVGEHYHERGRYRQAAAVYRGLVAGIDDNIHLVDAAYDYYARVFREGLAEREGAKPPSSRSIEDASREGIQRPHESQTR
;
A
#
# COMPACT_ATOMS: atom_id res chain seq x y z
N MET A 1 -10.90 -31.92 21.54
CA MET A 1 -10.34 -30.68 20.96
C MET A 1 -10.16 -30.96 19.47
N PRO A 2 -10.56 -30.08 18.55
CA PRO A 2 -10.27 -30.30 17.13
C PRO A 2 -8.75 -30.41 16.93
N PRO A 3 -8.27 -31.21 15.96
CA PRO A 3 -6.85 -31.29 15.69
C PRO A 3 -6.33 -29.90 15.31
N ASP A 4 -5.11 -29.58 15.73
CA ASP A 4 -4.50 -28.31 15.37
C ASP A 4 -4.44 -28.19 13.84
N ARG A 5 -4.64 -26.98 13.31
CA ARG A 5 -4.60 -26.78 11.86
C ARG A 5 -3.24 -27.16 11.29
N GLY A 6 -2.16 -26.95 12.05
CA GLY A 6 -0.82 -27.38 11.66
C GLY A 6 -0.75 -28.89 11.46
N GLU A 7 -1.19 -29.67 12.45
CA GLU A 7 -1.19 -31.14 12.37
C GLU A 7 -2.04 -31.67 11.21
N GLN A 8 -3.17 -31.02 10.89
CA GLN A 8 -3.99 -31.39 9.74
C GLN A 8 -3.26 -31.14 8.41
N ILE A 9 -2.55 -30.00 8.30
CA ILE A 9 -1.76 -29.67 7.10
C ILE A 9 -0.61 -30.67 6.94
N ASP A 10 0.11 -30.97 8.01
CA ASP A 10 1.26 -31.89 7.98
C ASP A 10 0.83 -33.31 7.57
N ALA A 11 -0.31 -33.78 8.06
CA ALA A 11 -0.87 -35.07 7.65
C ALA A 11 -1.17 -35.10 6.14
N VAL A 12 -1.83 -34.06 5.61
CA VAL A 12 -2.12 -33.96 4.17
C VAL A 12 -0.84 -33.88 3.35
N LEU A 13 0.15 -33.10 3.77
CA LEU A 13 1.44 -32.98 3.08
C LEU A 13 2.26 -34.28 3.09
N THR A 14 2.04 -35.15 4.07
CA THR A 14 2.71 -36.45 4.16
C THR A 14 2.08 -37.49 3.24
N ASP A 15 0.75 -37.44 3.07
CA ASP A 15 -0.02 -38.42 2.29
C ASP A 15 -0.17 -38.05 0.81
N ILE A 16 0.00 -36.77 0.44
CA ILE A 16 -0.17 -36.30 -0.94
C ILE A 16 0.98 -36.77 -1.85
N ASP A 17 0.64 -37.15 -3.08
CA ASP A 17 1.62 -37.44 -4.12
C ASP A 17 2.43 -36.20 -4.49
N GLU A 18 3.73 -36.38 -4.74
CA GLU A 18 4.65 -35.28 -5.03
C GLU A 18 4.23 -34.50 -6.30
N GLU A 19 3.78 -35.19 -7.35
CA GLU A 19 3.36 -34.56 -8.61
C GLU A 19 2.10 -33.70 -8.40
N ASP A 20 1.17 -34.15 -7.56
CA ASP A 20 -0.05 -33.41 -7.22
C ASP A 20 0.28 -32.18 -6.39
N LEU A 21 1.18 -32.31 -5.41
CA LEU A 21 1.66 -31.18 -4.62
C LEU A 21 2.39 -30.14 -5.49
N GLN A 22 3.28 -30.58 -6.38
CA GLN A 22 3.98 -29.68 -7.29
C GLN A 22 3.01 -28.96 -8.24
N THR A 23 1.97 -29.65 -8.71
CA THR A 23 0.92 -29.08 -9.56
C THR A 23 0.10 -28.04 -8.79
N PHE A 24 -0.32 -28.38 -7.58
CA PHE A 24 -1.06 -27.47 -6.69
C PHE A 24 -0.25 -26.20 -6.38
N VAL A 25 1.01 -26.35 -5.96
CA VAL A 25 1.87 -25.21 -5.67
C VAL A 25 2.07 -24.34 -6.92
N ARG A 26 2.31 -24.93 -8.09
CA ARG A 26 2.46 -24.15 -9.33
C ARG A 26 1.21 -23.35 -9.66
N ASP A 27 0.03 -23.94 -9.49
CA ASP A 27 -1.25 -23.31 -9.76
C ASP A 27 -1.50 -22.12 -8.80
N GLU A 28 -1.30 -22.32 -7.50
CA GLU A 28 -1.43 -21.25 -6.50
C GLU A 28 -0.41 -20.12 -6.69
N LEU A 29 0.85 -20.45 -6.98
CA LEU A 29 1.88 -19.45 -7.28
C LEU A 29 1.59 -18.66 -8.57
N SER A 30 0.79 -19.21 -9.49
CA SER A 30 0.39 -18.49 -10.70
C SER A 30 -0.75 -17.49 -10.46
N ARG A 31 -1.52 -17.68 -9.39
CA ARG A 31 -2.66 -16.84 -9.01
C ARG A 31 -2.29 -15.73 -8.03
N ASP A 32 -1.29 -15.98 -7.17
CA ASP A 32 -0.85 -15.04 -6.14
C ASP A 32 0.61 -14.61 -6.37
N SER A 33 0.77 -13.41 -6.94
CA SER A 33 2.09 -12.81 -7.21
C SER A 33 2.89 -12.52 -5.93
N GLY A 34 2.21 -12.25 -4.81
CA GLY A 34 2.84 -12.06 -3.50
C GLY A 34 3.40 -13.36 -2.93
N MET A 35 2.63 -14.45 -3.03
CA MET A 35 3.09 -15.79 -2.68
C MET A 35 4.27 -16.24 -3.55
N LEU A 36 4.21 -15.99 -4.87
CA LEU A 36 5.33 -16.22 -5.78
C LEU A 36 6.58 -15.45 -5.38
N GLY A 37 6.44 -14.17 -5.02
CA GLY A 37 7.54 -13.34 -4.53
C GLY A 37 8.23 -13.95 -3.30
N ARG A 38 7.44 -14.32 -2.28
CA ARG A 38 7.96 -14.98 -1.05
C ARG A 38 8.60 -16.33 -1.36
N PHE A 39 7.98 -17.14 -2.22
CA PHE A 39 8.50 -18.45 -2.62
C PHE A 39 9.86 -18.31 -3.31
N LEU A 40 10.00 -17.39 -4.26
CA LEU A 40 11.26 -17.15 -4.96
C LEU A 40 12.33 -16.53 -4.06
N ALA A 41 11.97 -15.68 -3.10
CA ALA A 41 12.91 -15.18 -2.10
C ALA A 41 13.43 -16.30 -1.20
N ARG A 42 12.54 -17.24 -0.81
CA ARG A 42 12.85 -18.33 0.10
C ARG A 42 13.59 -19.51 -0.55
N PHE A 43 13.26 -19.86 -1.79
CA PHE A 43 13.77 -21.06 -2.46
C PHE A 43 14.51 -20.77 -3.78
N GLY A 44 14.22 -19.64 -4.43
CA GLY A 44 14.80 -19.28 -5.72
C GLY A 44 16.31 -19.03 -5.66
N THR A 45 16.98 -19.34 -6.77
CA THR A 45 18.43 -19.11 -6.96
C THR A 45 18.74 -18.06 -8.02
N GLY A 46 17.81 -17.80 -8.94
CA GLY A 46 17.94 -16.85 -10.05
C GLY A 46 18.03 -15.38 -9.65
N PRO A 47 18.18 -14.48 -10.63
CA PRO A 47 18.08 -13.04 -10.39
C PRO A 47 16.68 -12.72 -9.85
N GLY A 48 16.62 -11.96 -8.75
CA GLY A 48 15.36 -11.46 -8.21
C GLY A 48 14.81 -10.30 -9.04
N LYS A 49 13.59 -9.87 -8.74
CA LYS A 49 13.01 -8.66 -9.32
C LYS A 49 13.92 -7.45 -9.10
N SER A 50 13.94 -6.56 -10.07
CA SER A 50 14.57 -5.24 -9.98
C SER A 50 13.77 -4.32 -9.06
N HIS A 51 14.40 -3.22 -8.62
CA HIS A 51 13.70 -2.22 -7.81
C HIS A 51 12.52 -1.56 -8.54
N THR A 52 12.61 -1.40 -9.87
CA THR A 52 11.53 -0.84 -10.70
C THR A 52 10.33 -1.79 -10.75
N GLU A 53 10.57 -3.10 -10.79
CA GLU A 53 9.49 -4.09 -10.72
C GLU A 53 8.82 -4.07 -9.33
N TYR A 54 9.58 -3.94 -8.25
CA TYR A 54 9.01 -3.78 -6.90
C TYR A 54 8.27 -2.44 -6.72
N ASN A 55 8.75 -1.36 -7.33
CA ASN A 55 8.03 -0.08 -7.36
C ASN A 55 6.67 -0.22 -8.06
N GLN A 56 6.63 -0.91 -9.21
CA GLN A 56 5.36 -1.17 -9.89
C GLN A 56 4.42 -2.03 -9.04
N ASP A 57 4.92 -3.10 -8.40
CA ASP A 57 4.10 -3.92 -7.50
C ASP A 57 3.47 -3.08 -6.35
N VAL A 58 4.17 -2.04 -5.88
CA VAL A 58 3.67 -1.11 -4.85
C VAL A 58 2.63 -0.17 -5.44
N ASN A 59 2.84 0.35 -6.65
CA ASN A 59 1.85 1.18 -7.35
C ASN A 59 0.54 0.41 -7.55
N ASP A 60 0.61 -0.84 -8.01
CA ASP A 60 -0.56 -1.71 -8.19
C ASP A 60 -1.30 -1.93 -6.85
N LEU A 61 -0.57 -2.00 -5.73
CA LEU A 61 -1.16 -2.08 -4.39
C LEU A 61 -1.92 -0.80 -4.03
N PHE A 62 -1.37 0.38 -4.32
CA PHE A 62 -2.07 1.65 -4.12
C PHE A 62 -3.32 1.75 -5.00
N GLU A 63 -3.25 1.35 -6.27
CA GLU A 63 -4.40 1.32 -7.18
C GLU A 63 -5.53 0.47 -6.58
N LYS A 64 -5.23 -0.76 -6.13
CA LYS A 64 -6.21 -1.63 -5.48
C LYS A 64 -6.87 -1.00 -4.24
N HIS A 65 -6.11 -0.25 -3.45
CA HIS A 65 -6.63 0.45 -2.26
C HIS A 65 -7.42 1.73 -2.61
N THR A 66 -7.30 2.22 -3.84
CA THR A 66 -8.01 3.40 -4.35
C THR A 66 -9.08 3.10 -5.40
N ASP A 67 -9.34 1.81 -5.68
CA ASP A 67 -10.41 1.38 -6.59
C ASP A 67 -11.80 1.92 -6.19
N ARG A 68 -12.07 1.97 -4.87
CA ARG A 68 -13.37 2.39 -4.33
C ARG A 68 -13.42 3.88 -4.00
N TYR A 69 -12.30 4.44 -3.55
CA TYR A 69 -12.17 5.82 -3.15
C TYR A 69 -10.92 6.41 -3.78
N PRO A 70 -10.95 7.63 -4.34
CA PRO A 70 -9.81 8.20 -5.07
C PRO A 70 -8.62 8.58 -4.14
N VAL A 71 -8.63 8.11 -2.90
CA VAL A 71 -7.68 8.41 -1.82
C VAL A 71 -7.51 7.18 -0.95
N VAL A 72 -6.39 7.10 -0.24
CA VAL A 72 -6.15 6.00 0.71
C VAL A 72 -6.98 6.23 1.98
N VAL A 73 -7.98 5.38 2.20
CA VAL A 73 -8.88 5.44 3.36
C VAL A 73 -8.56 4.41 4.44
N GLU A 74 -7.86 3.34 4.06
CA GLU A 74 -7.46 2.23 4.92
C GLU A 74 -5.95 2.08 4.90
N ALA A 75 -5.37 1.60 6.01
CA ALA A 75 -3.94 1.36 6.07
C ALA A 75 -3.53 0.30 5.03
N ILE A 76 -2.51 0.62 4.24
CA ILE A 76 -1.93 -0.30 3.26
C ILE A 76 -0.95 -1.21 4.00
N ASP A 77 -1.11 -2.52 3.82
CA ASP A 77 -0.19 -3.50 4.38
C ASP A 77 1.00 -3.74 3.43
N PHE A 78 2.19 -3.31 3.86
CA PHE A 78 3.44 -3.52 3.13
C PHE A 78 4.23 -4.76 3.58
N SER A 79 3.67 -5.57 4.50
CA SER A 79 4.33 -6.77 5.05
C SER A 79 4.84 -7.71 3.96
N GLN A 80 4.06 -7.87 2.88
CA GLN A 80 4.43 -8.71 1.74
C GLN A 80 5.78 -8.33 1.09
N PHE A 81 6.17 -7.06 1.15
CA PHE A 81 7.46 -6.59 0.63
C PHE A 81 8.56 -6.72 1.69
N THR A 82 8.27 -6.36 2.94
CA THR A 82 9.27 -6.44 4.01
C THR A 82 9.68 -7.89 4.27
N ASP A 83 8.75 -8.84 4.23
CA ASP A 83 9.04 -10.27 4.41
C ASP A 83 9.97 -10.80 3.31
N VAL A 84 9.77 -10.36 2.07
CA VAL A 84 10.64 -10.70 0.94
C VAL A 84 12.03 -10.09 1.12
N GLY A 85 12.09 -8.83 1.56
CA GLY A 85 13.35 -8.14 1.86
C GLY A 85 14.15 -8.85 2.96
N GLU A 86 13.49 -9.22 4.06
CA GLU A 86 14.07 -9.96 5.17
C GLU A 86 14.56 -11.34 4.74
N HIS A 87 13.78 -12.11 3.99
CA HIS A 87 14.24 -13.42 3.50
C HIS A 87 15.46 -13.32 2.60
N TYR A 88 15.58 -12.27 1.77
CA TYR A 88 16.82 -12.04 1.04
C TYR A 88 17.97 -11.65 1.98
N HIS A 89 17.71 -10.84 3.01
CA HIS A 89 18.70 -10.42 3.99
C HIS A 89 19.26 -11.60 4.79
N GLU A 90 18.39 -12.45 5.35
CA GLU A 90 18.73 -13.66 6.12
C GLU A 90 19.60 -14.64 5.32
N ARG A 91 19.44 -14.66 3.99
CA ARG A 91 20.20 -15.50 3.06
C ARG A 91 21.47 -14.83 2.53
N GLY A 92 21.85 -13.65 3.05
CA GLY A 92 23.02 -12.88 2.62
C GLY A 92 22.88 -12.27 1.22
N ARG A 93 21.66 -12.21 0.67
CA ARG A 93 21.35 -11.67 -0.66
C ARG A 93 21.04 -10.17 -0.59
N TYR A 94 22.01 -9.39 -0.10
CA TYR A 94 21.80 -7.97 0.21
C TYR A 94 21.45 -7.09 -1.00
N ARG A 95 21.90 -7.45 -2.22
CA ARG A 95 21.53 -6.70 -3.43
C ARG A 95 20.04 -6.85 -3.74
N GLN A 96 19.51 -8.05 -3.57
CA GLN A 96 18.09 -8.34 -3.76
C GLN A 96 17.25 -7.67 -2.67
N ALA A 97 17.68 -7.76 -1.41
CA ALA A 97 17.02 -7.02 -0.31
C ALA A 97 17.00 -5.50 -0.57
N ALA A 98 18.12 -4.93 -1.03
CA ALA A 98 18.19 -3.52 -1.39
C ALA A 98 17.28 -3.16 -2.58
N ALA A 99 17.08 -4.06 -3.55
CA ALA A 99 16.15 -3.84 -4.64
C ALA A 99 14.70 -3.76 -4.14
N VAL A 100 14.30 -4.66 -3.23
CA VAL A 100 12.97 -4.65 -2.59
C VAL A 100 12.73 -3.32 -1.88
N TYR A 101 13.63 -2.94 -0.97
CA TYR A 101 13.44 -1.73 -0.16
C TYR A 101 13.50 -0.45 -0.99
N ARG A 102 14.32 -0.41 -2.05
CA ARG A 102 14.32 0.72 -2.99
C ARG A 102 13.02 0.83 -3.76
N GLY A 103 12.47 -0.31 -4.23
CA GLY A 103 11.18 -0.33 -4.90
C GLY A 103 10.06 0.11 -3.97
N LEU A 104 10.07 -0.36 -2.72
CA LEU A 104 9.11 0.03 -1.69
C LEU A 104 9.12 1.53 -1.42
N VAL A 105 10.30 2.10 -1.16
CA VAL A 105 10.42 3.55 -0.91
C VAL A 105 9.99 4.37 -2.11
N ALA A 106 10.40 3.99 -3.33
CA ALA A 106 10.01 4.69 -4.54
C ALA A 106 8.49 4.64 -4.77
N GLY A 107 7.86 3.47 -4.59
CA GLY A 107 6.41 3.34 -4.78
C GLY A 107 5.61 4.12 -3.74
N ILE A 108 6.10 4.19 -2.50
CA ILE A 108 5.48 5.06 -1.47
C ILE A 108 5.62 6.53 -1.86
N ASP A 109 6.80 6.95 -2.32
CA ASP A 109 7.06 8.34 -2.75
C ASP A 109 6.16 8.75 -3.92
N ASP A 110 6.03 7.89 -4.93
CA ASP A 110 5.17 8.10 -6.10
C ASP A 110 3.70 8.28 -5.72
N ASN A 111 3.23 7.61 -4.65
CA ASN A 111 1.83 7.56 -4.25
C ASN A 111 1.48 8.40 -3.00
N ILE A 112 2.44 9.14 -2.42
CA ILE A 112 2.21 9.90 -1.17
C ILE A 112 1.05 10.91 -1.31
N HIS A 113 0.85 11.43 -2.52
CA HIS A 113 -0.23 12.34 -2.86
C HIS A 113 -1.64 11.75 -2.65
N LEU A 114 -1.81 10.42 -2.75
CA LEU A 114 -3.09 9.75 -2.49
C LEU A 114 -3.41 9.69 -1.00
N VAL A 115 -2.37 9.67 -0.15
CA VAL A 115 -2.50 9.75 1.31
C VAL A 115 -2.85 11.18 1.71
N ASP A 116 -2.14 12.18 1.17
CA ASP A 116 -2.40 13.59 1.45
C ASP A 116 -3.81 14.02 1.00
N ALA A 117 -4.26 13.53 -0.16
CA ALA A 117 -5.59 13.82 -0.70
C ALA A 117 -6.73 13.30 0.20
N ALA A 118 -6.48 12.33 1.09
CA ALA A 118 -7.50 11.79 1.99
C ALA A 118 -8.05 12.88 2.92
N TYR A 119 -7.22 13.81 3.37
CA TYR A 119 -7.66 14.93 4.21
C TYR A 119 -8.66 15.82 3.47
N ASP A 120 -8.31 16.24 2.24
CA ASP A 120 -9.18 17.08 1.41
C ASP A 120 -10.49 16.38 1.05
N TYR A 121 -10.44 15.08 0.80
CA TYR A 121 -11.61 14.25 0.53
C TYR A 121 -12.58 14.28 1.72
N TYR A 122 -12.14 13.95 2.93
CA TYR A 122 -13.02 13.92 4.10
C TYR A 122 -13.48 15.32 4.52
N ALA A 123 -12.63 16.35 4.37
CA ALA A 123 -13.03 17.73 4.60
C ALA A 123 -14.16 18.15 3.67
N ARG A 124 -14.15 17.69 2.40
CA ARG A 124 -15.24 17.93 1.44
C ARG A 124 -16.52 17.17 1.83
N VAL A 125 -16.42 15.87 2.07
CA VAL A 125 -17.56 15.01 2.47
C VAL A 125 -18.25 15.58 3.71
N PHE A 126 -17.48 16.05 4.69
CA PHE A 126 -18.03 16.66 5.91
C PHE A 126 -18.80 17.95 5.62
N ARG A 127 -18.23 18.85 4.78
CA ARG A 127 -18.91 20.10 4.39
C ARG A 127 -20.22 19.85 3.64
N GLU A 128 -20.22 18.89 2.72
CA GLU A 128 -21.42 18.54 1.95
C GLU A 128 -22.53 17.99 2.85
N GLY A 129 -22.18 17.11 3.80
CA GLY A 129 -23.15 16.59 4.78
C GLY A 129 -23.73 17.65 5.72
N LEU A 130 -22.97 18.69 6.07
CA LEU A 130 -23.49 19.85 6.82
C LEU A 130 -24.41 20.71 5.96
N ALA A 131 -24.04 21.00 4.72
CA ALA A 131 -24.86 21.80 3.81
C ALA A 131 -26.20 21.15 3.48
N GLU A 132 -26.23 19.81 3.36
CA GLU A 132 -27.46 19.03 3.17
C GLU A 132 -28.40 19.13 4.39
N ARG A 133 -27.85 19.12 5.62
CA ARG A 133 -28.63 19.23 6.86
C ARG A 133 -29.14 20.65 7.15
N GLU A 134 -28.45 21.67 6.66
CA GLU A 134 -28.81 23.08 6.90
C GLU A 134 -29.65 23.70 5.78
N GLY A 135 -29.90 22.99 4.66
CA GLY A 135 -30.59 23.57 3.49
C GLY A 135 -29.82 24.74 2.85
N ALA A 136 -28.53 24.85 3.14
CA ALA A 136 -27.70 25.99 2.76
C ALA A 136 -27.14 25.80 1.35
N LYS A 137 -27.49 26.73 0.44
CA LYS A 137 -26.92 26.80 -0.92
C LYS A 137 -25.40 27.00 -0.82
N PRO A 138 -24.57 26.20 -1.53
CA PRO A 138 -23.12 26.34 -1.46
C PRO A 138 -22.69 27.74 -1.95
N PRO A 139 -21.67 28.35 -1.33
CA PRO A 139 -21.17 29.65 -1.77
C PRO A 139 -20.63 29.54 -3.20
N SER A 140 -20.98 30.52 -4.04
CA SER A 140 -20.48 30.61 -5.42
C SER A 140 -18.95 30.68 -5.42
N SER A 141 -18.31 30.06 -6.42
CA SER A 141 -16.85 30.03 -6.61
C SER A 141 -16.18 31.41 -6.52
N ARG A 142 -16.94 32.50 -6.76
CA ARG A 142 -16.47 33.88 -6.61
C ARG A 142 -16.17 34.29 -5.17
N SER A 143 -16.82 33.69 -4.16
CA SER A 143 -16.63 34.03 -2.74
C SER A 143 -15.43 33.33 -2.11
N ILE A 144 -14.90 32.27 -2.73
CA ILE A 144 -13.75 31.50 -2.22
C ILE A 144 -12.43 32.22 -2.56
N GLU A 145 -12.36 32.91 -3.70
CA GLU A 145 -11.19 33.71 -4.09
C GLU A 145 -11.03 34.98 -3.24
N ASP A 146 -12.12 35.64 -2.83
CA ASP A 146 -12.05 36.84 -1.98
C ASP A 146 -11.61 36.48 -0.54
N ALA A 147 -12.07 35.35 0.01
CA ALA A 147 -11.67 34.89 1.34
C ALA A 147 -10.19 34.46 1.41
N SER A 148 -9.62 33.94 0.32
CA SER A 148 -8.18 33.64 0.25
C SER A 148 -7.32 34.89 0.11
N ARG A 149 -7.86 36.00 -0.40
CA ARG A 149 -7.15 37.29 -0.49
C ARG A 149 -7.12 38.05 0.83
N GLU A 150 -8.19 37.98 1.64
CA GLU A 150 -8.23 38.63 2.96
C GLU A 150 -7.44 37.88 4.04
N GLY A 151 -7.08 36.61 3.85
CA GLY A 151 -6.31 35.81 4.81
C GLY A 151 -4.80 36.02 4.81
N ILE A 152 -4.23 36.76 3.84
CA ILE A 152 -2.78 37.03 3.74
C ILE A 152 -2.49 38.50 4.09
N GLN A 153 -2.96 38.96 5.25
CA GLN A 153 -2.39 40.13 5.91
C GLN A 153 -2.08 39.75 7.37
N ARG A 154 -0.93 39.10 7.59
CA ARG A 154 -0.38 38.95 8.94
C ARG A 154 -0.03 40.34 9.47
N PRO A 155 -0.42 40.72 10.70
CA PRO A 155 0.13 41.89 11.34
C PRO A 155 1.58 41.59 11.72
N HIS A 156 2.52 42.34 11.14
CA HIS A 156 3.85 42.47 11.70
C HIS A 156 3.74 43.27 13.01
N GLU A 157 3.73 42.57 14.14
CA GLU A 157 4.09 43.16 15.41
C GLU A 157 5.61 43.45 15.38
N SER A 158 5.96 44.73 15.35
CA SER A 158 7.31 45.18 15.71
C SER A 158 7.27 45.77 17.11
N GLN A 159 7.82 45.01 18.05
CA GLN A 159 8.31 45.54 19.32
C GLN A 159 9.55 46.41 19.10
N THR A 160 9.85 47.23 20.12
CA THR A 160 11.00 48.15 20.33
C THR A 160 11.00 49.43 19.49
N ARG A 161 11.01 50.62 20.10
CA ARG A 161 11.81 51.06 21.26
C ARG A 161 11.15 52.26 21.94
#